data_AF-A0A9E5EZ87-F1
#
_entry.id   AF-A0A9E5EZ87-F1
#
_cell.length_a   1.000
_cell.length_b   1.000
_cell.length_c   1.000
_cell.angle_alpha   90.00
_cell.angle_beta   90.00
_cell.angle_gamma   90.00
#
_symmetry.space_group_name_H-M   'P 1'
#
loop_
_entity.id
_entity.type
_entity.pdbx_description
1 polymer ?
#
loop_
_entity_poly.entity_id
_entity_poly.type
_entity_poly.pdbx_seq_one_letter_code
_entity_poly.pdbx_strand_id
1 'polypeptide(L)'
;MVKKAYQNKSGGLNAKGRAYFKRKDGSNLKPPVSSEQAKKSPKSAARRKSFCARMSGVKGPMKDSKGRPTRKALALKKWDC
;
A
#
# COMPACT_ATOMS: atom_id res chain seq x y z
N MET A 1 -5.17 -13.31 -7.77
CA MET A 1 -5.42 -11.93 -7.30
C MET A 1 -5.83 -11.96 -5.81
N VAL A 2 -5.46 -10.96 -5.01
CA VAL A 2 -5.81 -10.90 -3.56
C VAL A 2 -7.33 -10.83 -3.36
N LYS A 3 -7.91 -11.66 -2.48
CA LYS A 3 -9.35 -11.63 -2.17
C LYS A 3 -9.80 -10.26 -1.65
N LYS A 4 -10.99 -9.79 -2.04
CA LYS A 4 -11.54 -8.48 -1.64
C LYS A 4 -11.64 -8.31 -0.12
N ALA A 5 -11.93 -9.39 0.61
CA ALA A 5 -11.96 -9.42 2.08
C ALA A 5 -10.62 -9.07 2.75
N TYR A 6 -9.50 -9.15 2.02
CA TYR A 6 -8.15 -8.84 2.52
C TYR A 6 -7.65 -7.46 2.09
N GLN A 7 -8.41 -6.77 1.24
CA GLN A 7 -8.06 -5.45 0.73
C GLN A 7 -8.72 -4.36 1.57
N ASN A 8 -8.01 -3.24 1.76
CA ASN A 8 -8.63 -2.04 2.31
C ASN A 8 -9.16 -1.18 1.15
N LYS A 9 -10.40 -0.69 1.28
CA LYS A 9 -11.05 0.21 0.31
C LYS A 9 -10.18 1.45 0.00
N SER A 10 -9.53 2.00 1.02
CA SER A 10 -8.64 3.16 0.90
C SER A 10 -7.27 2.86 0.28
N GLY A 11 -6.89 1.59 0.07
CA GLY A 11 -5.60 1.20 -0.52
C GLY A 11 -4.83 0.16 0.28
N GLY A 12 -4.05 -0.68 -0.40
CA GLY A 12 -3.25 -1.75 0.23
C GLY A 12 -4.08 -2.87 0.90
N LEU A 13 -3.40 -3.63 1.78
CA LEU A 13 -3.99 -4.72 2.55
C LEU A 13 -4.55 -4.24 3.90
N ASN A 14 -5.69 -4.80 4.29
CA ASN A 14 -6.22 -4.63 5.65
C ASN A 14 -5.51 -5.58 6.64
N ALA A 15 -5.85 -5.48 7.93
CA ALA A 15 -5.24 -6.30 8.97
C ALA A 15 -5.42 -7.81 8.71
N LYS A 16 -6.63 -8.24 8.30
CA LYS A 16 -6.93 -9.63 7.95
C LYS A 16 -6.06 -10.12 6.79
N GLY A 17 -5.85 -9.27 5.79
CA GLY A 17 -4.97 -9.57 4.65
C GLY A 17 -3.52 -9.76 5.06
N ARG A 18 -2.96 -8.85 5.85
CA ARG A 18 -1.58 -9.00 6.35
C ARG A 18 -1.43 -10.26 7.21
N ALA A 19 -2.40 -10.55 8.07
CA ALA A 19 -2.41 -11.77 8.88
C ALA A 19 -2.53 -13.04 8.02
N TYR A 20 -3.34 -13.00 6.95
CA TYR A 20 -3.46 -14.11 6.01
C TYR A 20 -2.12 -14.42 5.34
N PHE A 21 -1.44 -13.42 4.79
CA PHE A 21 -0.13 -13.62 4.15
C PHE A 21 0.98 -14.01 5.15
N LYS A 22 0.90 -13.55 6.40
CA LYS A 22 1.78 -14.01 7.47
C LYS A 22 1.62 -15.51 7.73
N ARG A 23 0.38 -16.00 7.79
CA ARG A 23 0.10 -17.44 8.01
C ARG A 23 0.41 -18.29 6.78
N LYS A 24 0.07 -17.79 5.60
CA LYS A 24 0.20 -18.53 4.34
C LYS A 24 1.66 -18.67 3.90
N ASP A 25 2.40 -17.57 3.91
CA ASP A 25 3.70 -17.47 3.24
C ASP A 25 4.80 -16.99 4.21
N GLY A 26 4.54 -16.95 5.53
CA GLY A 26 5.49 -16.42 6.53
C GLY A 26 5.75 -14.91 6.44
N SER A 27 5.01 -14.19 5.59
CA SER A 27 5.30 -12.79 5.26
C SER A 27 5.01 -11.82 6.43
N ASN A 28 6.00 -11.01 6.83
CA ASN A 28 5.82 -9.97 7.85
C ASN A 28 5.43 -8.62 7.24
N LEU A 29 4.33 -8.60 6.48
CA LEU A 29 3.87 -7.39 5.78
C LEU A 29 3.51 -6.29 6.78
N LYS A 30 4.02 -5.08 6.53
CA LYS A 30 3.77 -3.90 7.37
C LYS A 30 2.62 -3.06 6.81
N PRO A 31 1.90 -2.31 7.68
CA PRO A 31 0.90 -1.35 7.20
C PRO A 31 1.56 -0.20 6.41
N PRO A 32 0.79 0.51 5.58
CA PRO A 32 1.21 1.76 4.96
C PRO A 32 1.67 2.78 5.99
N VAL A 33 2.62 3.61 5.58
CA VAL A 33 3.11 4.75 6.36
C VAL A 33 2.63 6.03 5.71
N SER A 34 1.83 6.81 6.43
CA SER A 34 1.47 8.16 5.97
C SER A 34 2.63 9.14 6.13
N SER A 35 2.55 10.28 5.45
CA SER A 35 3.47 11.41 5.61
C SER A 35 3.58 11.84 7.09
N GLU A 36 2.46 11.92 7.81
CA GLU A 36 2.42 12.26 9.24
C GLU A 36 3.15 11.24 10.12
N GLN A 37 3.03 9.94 9.81
CA GLN A 37 3.79 8.90 10.53
C GLN A 37 5.28 8.93 10.19
N ALA A 38 5.62 9.33 8.96
CA ALA A 38 7.00 9.51 8.55
C ALA A 38 7.68 10.67 9.28
N LYS A 39 6.98 11.78 9.54
CA LYS A 39 7.52 12.92 10.32
C LYS A 39 7.94 12.52 11.74
N LYS A 40 7.23 11.57 12.35
CA LYS A 40 7.46 11.14 13.74
C LYS A 40 8.60 10.12 13.90
N SER A 41 9.13 9.56 12.80
CA SER A 41 10.15 8.52 12.89
C SER A 41 11.00 8.44 11.62
N PRO A 42 12.34 8.57 11.73
CA PRO A 42 13.25 8.39 10.61
C PRO A 42 13.10 7.03 9.93
N LYS A 43 12.81 5.97 10.70
CA LYS A 43 12.56 4.62 10.18
C LYS A 43 11.29 4.55 9.34
N SER A 44 10.22 5.23 9.77
CA SER A 44 8.97 5.34 9.00
C SER A 44 9.20 6.15 7.71
N ALA A 45 9.95 7.26 7.80
CA ALA A 45 10.31 8.07 6.64
C ALA A 45 11.10 7.27 5.59
N ALA A 46 12.13 6.52 6.02
CA ALA A 46 12.91 5.67 5.13
C ALA A 46 12.06 4.60 4.44
N ARG A 47 11.15 3.95 5.18
CA ARG A 47 10.24 2.95 4.61
C ARG A 47 9.27 3.56 3.60
N ARG A 48 8.71 4.74 3.89
CA ARG A 48 7.85 5.47 2.96
C ARG A 48 8.62 5.87 1.70
N LYS A 49 9.81 6.45 1.84
CA LYS A 49 10.67 6.84 0.71
C LYS A 49 10.99 5.65 -0.20
N SER A 50 11.34 4.50 0.38
CA SER A 50 11.59 3.26 -0.36
C SER A 50 10.35 2.77 -1.11
N PHE A 51 9.18 2.80 -0.47
CA PHE A 51 7.92 2.42 -1.13
C PHE A 51 7.59 3.35 -2.30
N CYS A 52 7.64 4.68 -2.09
CA CYS A 52 7.35 5.65 -3.16
C CYS A 52 8.30 5.47 -4.34
N ALA A 53 9.61 5.34 -4.11
CA ALA A 53 10.59 5.14 -5.17
C ALA A 53 10.29 3.88 -6.01
N ARG A 54 9.89 2.78 -5.36
CA ARG A 54 9.58 1.53 -6.04
C ARG A 54 8.25 1.57 -6.78
N MET A 55 7.22 2.19 -6.20
CA MET A 55 5.85 2.11 -6.70
C MET A 55 5.47 3.23 -7.67
N SER A 56 6.06 4.42 -7.53
CA SER A 56 5.76 5.55 -8.42
C SER A 56 6.27 5.31 -9.85
N GLY A 57 7.36 4.56 -10.02
CA GLY A 57 7.91 4.18 -11.33
C GLY A 57 7.20 3.00 -12.01
N VAL A 58 6.27 2.30 -11.33
CA VAL A 58 5.58 1.16 -11.92
C VAL A 58 4.65 1.63 -13.03
N LYS A 59 4.84 1.16 -14.27
CA LYS A 59 3.91 1.48 -15.37
C LYS A 59 2.51 0.92 -15.07
N GLY A 60 1.48 1.70 -15.35
CA GLY A 60 0.09 1.26 -15.19
C GLY A 60 -0.88 2.40 -14.90
N PRO A 61 -2.16 2.24 -15.28
CA PRO A 61 -3.13 3.31 -15.23
C PRO A 61 -3.49 3.70 -13.80
N MET A 62 -3.67 4.99 -13.56
CA MET A 62 -4.11 5.53 -12.27
C MET A 62 -5.63 5.51 -12.10
N LYS A 63 -6.35 5.42 -13.22
CA LYS A 63 -7.81 5.28 -13.26
C LYS A 63 -8.20 4.03 -14.04
N ASP A 64 -9.30 3.39 -13.66
CA ASP A 64 -9.91 2.33 -14.46
C ASP A 64 -10.73 2.91 -15.62
N SER A 65 -11.32 2.04 -16.45
CA SER A 65 -12.18 2.43 -17.57
C SER A 65 -13.43 3.22 -17.18
N LYS A 66 -13.78 3.25 -15.88
CA LYS A 66 -14.90 4.01 -15.32
C LYS A 66 -14.43 5.27 -14.58
N GLY A 67 -13.16 5.67 -14.75
CA GLY A 67 -12.57 6.85 -14.11
C GLY A 67 -12.26 6.70 -12.62
N ARG A 68 -12.46 5.52 -12.02
CA ARG A 68 -12.22 5.28 -10.59
C ARG A 68 -10.74 4.98 -10.34
N PRO A 69 -10.19 5.37 -9.18
CA PRO A 69 -8.78 5.13 -8.89
C PRO A 69 -8.47 3.63 -8.85
N THR A 70 -7.40 3.22 -9.54
CA THR A 70 -6.94 1.83 -9.53
C THR A 70 -6.37 1.43 -8.17
N ARG A 71 -6.10 0.14 -7.96
CA ARG A 71 -5.43 -0.33 -6.74
C ARG A 71 -4.03 0.28 -6.58
N LYS A 72 -3.32 0.54 -7.69
CA LYS A 72 -2.05 1.26 -7.70
C LYS A 72 -2.24 2.69 -7.19
N ALA A 73 -3.21 3.43 -7.74
CA ALA A 73 -3.48 4.80 -7.33
C ALA A 73 -3.89 4.90 -5.84
N LEU A 74 -4.74 4.00 -5.37
CA LEU A 74 -5.13 3.93 -3.96
C LEU A 74 -3.94 3.59 -3.05
N ALA A 75 -3.04 2.71 -3.49
CA ALA A 75 -1.84 2.39 -2.73
C ALA A 75 -0.90 3.61 -2.62
N LEU A 76 -0.59 4.28 -3.73
CA LEU A 76 0.25 5.49 -3.73
C LEU A 76 -0.35 6.57 -2.83
N LYS A 77 -1.64 6.87 -3.01
CA LYS A 77 -2.38 7.81 -2.16
C LYS A 77 -2.30 7.44 -0.68
N LYS A 78 -2.37 6.16 -0.32
CA LYS A 78 -2.35 5.76 1.10
C LYS A 78 -0.97 5.86 1.75
N TRP A 79 0.09 5.85 0.94
CA TRP A 79 1.46 6.10 1.39
C TRP A 79 1.87 7.57 1.23
N ASP A 80 0.94 8.44 0.81
CA ASP A 80 1.17 9.83 0.44
C ASP A 80 2.30 10.00 -0.58
N CYS A 81 2.49 9.00 -1.43
CA CYS A 81 3.28 9.10 -2.65
C CYS A 81 2.35 9.65 -3.76
#